data_AF-A0A6A3P3Z7-F1
#
_entry.id   AF-A0A6A3P3Z7-F1
#
_cell.length_a   1.000
_cell.length_b   1.000
_cell.length_c   1.000
_cell.angle_alpha   90.00
_cell.angle_beta   90.00
_cell.angle_gamma   90.00
#
_symmetry.space_group_name_H-M   'P 1'
#
loop_
_entity.id
_entity.type
_entity.pdbx_description
1 polymer ?
#
loop_
_entity_poly.entity_id
_entity_poly.type
_entity_poly.pdbx_seq_one_letter_code
_entity_poly.pdbx_strand_id
1 'polypeptide(L)'
;MDIREGLGNMIVKYANGKPRRSTTFPYEFDGFHSSEKFLAIELSGSFDCVFGIPWFARHQTGIDGLTGTVRRRDIDVNAVLAFLCGTPNQ
;
A
#
# COMPACT_ATOMS: atom_id res chain seq x y z
N MET A 1 24.87 -17.73 -0.37
CA MET A 1 23.56 -18.13 -0.93
C MET A 1 22.91 -16.86 -1.44
N ASP A 2 22.97 -16.66 -2.75
CA ASP A 2 22.49 -15.44 -3.41
C ASP A 2 20.97 -15.39 -3.40
N ILE A 3 20.43 -14.40 -2.68
CA ILE A 3 19.01 -14.08 -2.66
C ILE A 3 18.76 -13.22 -3.89
N ARG A 4 18.14 -13.79 -4.93
CA ARG A 4 17.71 -13.02 -6.09
C ARG A 4 16.46 -12.23 -5.71
N GLU A 5 16.67 -10.98 -5.33
CA GLU A 5 15.64 -9.96 -5.12
C GLU A 5 15.01 -9.56 -6.46
N GLY A 6 13.82 -10.09 -6.73
CA GLY A 6 12.99 -9.65 -7.84
C GLY A 6 12.13 -8.45 -7.43
N LEU A 7 12.21 -7.37 -8.20
CA LEU A 7 11.36 -6.17 -8.12
C LEU A 7 9.89 -6.55 -7.93
N GLY A 8 9.36 -6.38 -6.72
CA GLY A 8 7.93 -6.49 -6.42
C GLY A 8 7.51 -7.63 -5.48
N ASN A 9 8.38 -8.58 -5.14
CA ASN A 9 8.05 -9.63 -4.17
C ASN A 9 8.56 -9.28 -2.78
N MET A 10 7.68 -8.75 -1.93
CA MET A 10 7.99 -8.50 -0.52
C MET A 10 8.06 -9.83 0.26
N ILE A 11 9.28 -10.28 0.58
CA ILE A 11 9.52 -11.43 1.47
C ILE A 11 9.55 -10.90 2.90
N VAL A 12 8.45 -11.05 3.63
CA VAL A 12 8.43 -10.75 5.07
C VAL A 12 8.80 -12.01 5.83
N LYS A 13 9.89 -11.98 6.59
CA LYS A 13 10.28 -13.06 7.50
C LYS A 13 9.72 -12.76 8.89
N TYR A 14 8.83 -13.59 9.41
CA TYR A 14 8.50 -13.56 10.84
C TYR A 14 9.61 -14.23 11.64
N ALA A 15 9.78 -13.82 12.90
CA ALA A 15 10.74 -14.42 13.83
C ALA A 15 10.56 -15.95 14.00
N ASN A 16 9.36 -16.47 13.72
CA ASN A 16 9.00 -17.89 13.91
C ASN A 16 9.07 -18.76 12.64
N GLY A 17 9.40 -18.19 11.46
CA GLY A 17 9.55 -18.96 10.23
C GLY A 17 8.28 -19.64 9.68
N LYS A 18 7.08 -19.35 10.21
CA LYS A 18 5.83 -19.99 9.73
C LYS A 18 5.56 -19.65 8.24
N PRO A 19 5.08 -20.62 7.44
CA PRO A 19 4.85 -20.42 6.01
C PRO A 19 3.76 -19.38 5.77
N ARG A 20 4.05 -18.48 4.83
CA ARG A 20 3.16 -17.39 4.44
C ARG A 20 2.38 -17.80 3.20
N ARG A 21 1.05 -17.79 3.29
CA ARG A 21 0.19 -17.98 2.11
C ARG A 21 -0.16 -16.61 1.56
N SER A 22 -0.06 -16.46 0.24
CA SER A 22 -0.53 -15.25 -0.42
C SER A 22 -1.80 -15.57 -1.17
N THR A 23 -2.79 -14.68 -1.03
CA THR A 23 -4.10 -14.82 -1.65
C THR A 23 -4.58 -13.46 -2.08
N THR A 24 -5.36 -13.41 -3.17
CA THR A 24 -5.98 -12.19 -3.64
C THR A 24 -7.40 -12.13 -3.11
N PHE A 25 -7.80 -11.00 -2.53
CA PHE A 25 -9.20 -10.78 -2.17
C PHE A 25 -9.63 -9.34 -2.45
N PRO A 26 -10.91 -9.13 -2.81
CA PRO A 26 -11.49 -7.80 -2.87
C PRO A 26 -11.60 -7.23 -1.45
N TYR A 27 -11.34 -5.93 -1.32
CA TYR A 27 -11.55 -5.21 -0.06
C TYR A 27 -12.18 -3.84 -0.33
N GLU A 28 -12.91 -3.37 0.67
CA GLU A 28 -13.38 -2.00 0.76
C GLU A 28 -12.87 -1.39 2.06
N PHE A 29 -12.23 -0.21 1.97
CA PHE A 29 -11.71 0.50 3.14
C PHE A 29 -11.66 1.99 2.85
N ASP A 30 -12.36 2.81 3.64
CA ASP A 30 -12.33 4.28 3.56
C ASP A 30 -12.52 4.84 2.13
N GLY A 31 -13.48 4.27 1.39
CA GLY A 31 -13.77 4.62 -0.01
C GLY A 31 -12.80 4.04 -1.05
N PHE A 32 -11.77 3.29 -0.63
CA PHE A 32 -10.96 2.47 -1.52
C PHE A 32 -11.67 1.15 -1.79
N HIS A 33 -11.82 0.81 -3.06
CA HIS A 33 -12.27 -0.51 -3.50
C HIS A 33 -11.24 -1.08 -4.48
N SER A 34 -10.65 -2.23 -4.13
CA SER A 34 -9.59 -2.86 -4.93
C SER A 34 -9.54 -4.36 -4.65
N SER A 35 -8.88 -5.10 -5.54
CA SER A 35 -8.57 -6.51 -5.35
C SER A 35 -7.07 -6.66 -5.41
N GLU A 36 -6.45 -7.02 -4.29
CA GLU A 36 -5.00 -7.05 -4.16
C GLU A 36 -4.52 -8.36 -3.56
N LYS A 37 -3.27 -8.67 -3.86
CA LYS A 37 -2.58 -9.82 -3.32
C LYS A 37 -2.14 -9.51 -1.89
N PHE A 38 -2.87 -10.06 -0.93
CA PHE A 38 -2.54 -9.99 0.48
C PHE A 38 -1.73 -11.21 0.90
N LEU A 39 -1.19 -11.09 2.10
CA LEU A 39 -0.55 -12.19 2.76
C LEU A 39 -1.42 -12.62 3.92
N ALA A 40 -1.97 -13.84 3.79
CA ALA A 40 -2.78 -14.45 4.82
C ALA A 40 -1.87 -14.89 5.97
N ILE A 41 -2.08 -14.28 7.13
CA ILE A 41 -1.38 -14.56 8.37
C ILE A 41 -2.41 -14.94 9.42
N GLU A 42 -2.09 -15.97 10.19
CA GLU A 42 -2.89 -16.34 11.37
C GLU A 42 -2.58 -15.31 12.47
N LEU A 43 -3.45 -14.30 12.60
CA LEU A 43 -3.45 -13.38 13.72
C LEU A 43 -4.34 -13.95 14.84
N SER A 44 -4.13 -13.51 16.07
CA SER A 44 -4.93 -13.92 17.25
C SER A 44 -6.37 -13.38 17.25
N GLY A 45 -6.96 -13.12 16.07
CA GLY A 45 -8.29 -12.55 15.91
C GLY A 45 -8.39 -11.07 16.27
N SER A 46 -7.28 -10.34 16.42
CA SER A 46 -7.31 -8.91 16.78
C SER A 46 -7.55 -7.98 15.59
N PHE A 47 -7.29 -8.44 14.36
CA PHE A 47 -7.47 -7.65 13.14
C PHE A 47 -7.89 -8.55 11.98
N ASP A 48 -8.86 -8.08 11.19
CA ASP A 48 -9.30 -8.76 9.97
C ASP A 48 -8.33 -8.53 8.79
N CYS A 49 -7.67 -7.36 8.75
CA CYS A 49 -6.70 -6.98 7.72
C CYS A 49 -5.71 -5.94 8.25
N VAL A 50 -4.47 -5.95 7.74
CA VAL A 50 -3.42 -4.97 8.08
C VAL A 50 -2.80 -4.40 6.80
N PHE A 51 -2.87 -3.08 6.64
CA PHE A 51 -2.22 -2.37 5.55
C PHE A 51 -0.85 -1.84 5.99
N GLY A 52 0.22 -2.35 5.37
CA GLY A 52 1.58 -1.87 5.61
C GLY A 52 1.96 -0.67 4.73
N ILE A 53 3.12 -0.07 5.00
CA ILE A 53 3.71 1.04 4.22
C ILE A 53 3.65 0.83 2.69
N PRO A 54 3.91 -0.39 2.13
CA PRO A 54 3.84 -0.58 0.68
C PRO A 54 2.45 -0.32 0.09
N TRP A 55 1.38 -0.58 0.85
CA TRP A 55 0.02 -0.27 0.39
C TRP A 55 -0.19 1.25 0.32
N PHE A 56 0.27 2.00 1.33
CA PHE A 56 0.22 3.47 1.34
C PHE A 56 1.01 4.09 0.19
N ALA A 57 2.18 3.54 -0.13
CA ALA A 57 3.01 4.01 -1.23
C ALA A 57 2.33 3.79 -2.60
N ARG A 58 1.75 2.61 -2.82
CA ARG A 58 1.07 2.27 -4.08
C ARG A 58 -0.16 3.13 -4.34
N HIS A 59 -0.97 3.35 -3.31
CA HIS A 59 -2.19 4.16 -3.42
C HIS A 59 -1.96 5.65 -3.20
N GLN A 60 -0.70 6.05 -2.99
CA GLN A 60 -0.29 7.41 -2.70
C GLN A 60 -1.14 8.04 -1.60
N THR A 61 -1.38 7.31 -0.51
CA THR A 61 -2.28 7.77 0.55
C THR A 61 -1.55 8.48 1.68
N GLY A 62 -2.28 9.38 2.33
CA GLY A 62 -1.93 10.01 3.60
C GLY A 62 -2.88 9.58 4.70
N ILE A 63 -2.43 9.68 5.95
CA ILE A 63 -3.25 9.48 7.14
C ILE A 63 -3.57 10.87 7.70
N ASP A 64 -4.85 11.20 7.80
CA ASP A 64 -5.32 12.34 8.55
C ASP A 64 -5.41 11.95 10.03
N GLY A 65 -4.47 12.44 10.83
CA GLY A 65 -4.41 12.12 12.26
C GLY A 65 -5.53 12.78 13.08
N LEU A 66 -6.20 13.80 12.56
CA LEU A 66 -7.29 14.50 13.26
C LEU A 66 -8.62 13.76 13.09
N THR A 67 -8.89 13.29 11.87
CA THR A 67 -10.12 12.56 11.54
C THR A 67 -9.95 11.05 11.68
N GLY A 68 -8.72 10.55 11.74
CA GLY A 68 -8.41 9.12 11.73
C GLY A 68 -8.68 8.45 10.39
N THR A 69 -8.76 9.22 9.29
CA THR A 69 -9.07 8.69 7.95
C THR A 69 -7.81 8.55 7.09
N VAL A 70 -7.88 7.65 6.12
CA VAL A 70 -6.87 7.44 5.08
C VAL A 70 -7.39 7.99 3.78
N ARG A 71 -6.70 9.00 3.23
CA ARG A 71 -7.13 9.67 2.00
C ARG A 71 -6.05 9.52 0.94
N ARG A 72 -6.45 9.45 -0.35
CA ARG A 72 -5.48 9.67 -1.42
C ARG A 72 -4.88 11.06 -1.25
N ARG A 73 -3.57 11.19 -1.44
CA ARG A 73 -2.95 12.51 -1.51
C ARG A 73 -3.61 13.29 -2.63
N ASP A 74 -3.94 14.54 -2.33
CA ASP A 74 -4.50 15.44 -3.34
C ASP A 74 -3.49 15.57 -4.49
N ILE A 75 -4.04 15.63 -5.70
CA ILE A 75 -3.24 15.91 -6.89
C ILE A 75 -2.92 17.41 -6.86
N ASP A 76 -1.64 17.75 -6.95
CA ASP A 76 -1.24 19.13 -7.20
C ASP A 76 -1.61 19.50 -8.65
N VAL A 77 -2.82 20.04 -8.81
CA VAL A 77 -3.36 20.44 -10.11
C VAL A 77 -2.46 21.47 -10.79
N ASN A 78 -1.79 22.34 -10.02
CA ASN A 78 -0.90 23.35 -10.59
C ASN A 78 0.39 22.71 -11.12
N ALA A 79 0.96 21.75 -10.41
CA ALA A 79 2.12 21.00 -10.90
C ALA A 79 1.77 20.16 -12.14
N VAL A 80 0.59 19.54 -12.17
CA VAL A 80 0.10 18.80 -13.35
C VAL A 80 -0.12 19.76 -14.52
N LEU A 81 -0.72 20.93 -14.29
CA LEU A 81 -0.93 21.94 -15.32
C LEU A 81 0.41 22.46 -15.87
N ALA A 82 1.39 22.76 -15.01
CA ALA A 82 2.73 23.18 -15.43
C ALA A 82 3.44 22.13 -16.28
N PHE A 83 3.30 20.84 -15.92
CA PHE A 83 3.82 19.72 -16.71
C PHE A 83 3.16 19.63 -18.08
N LEU A 84 1.83 19.72 -18.15
CA LEU A 84 1.07 19.67 -19.41
C LEU A 84 1.33 20.89 -20.31
N CYS A 85 1.56 22.07 -19.72
CA CYS A 85 1.87 23.30 -20.44
C CYS A 85 3.35 23.39 -20.87
N GLY A 86 4.20 22.41 -20.53
CA GLY A 86 5.57 22.32 -21.02
C GLY A 86 6.57 23.31 -20.39
N THR A 87 6.19 23.98 -19.30
CA THR A 87 7.12 24.76 -18.48
C THR A 87 7.86 23.81 -17.54
N PRO A 88 9.20 23.64 -17.66
CA PRO A 88 9.95 22.90 -16.67
C PRO A 88 9.94 23.72 -15.37
N ASN A 89 9.58 23.10 -14.25
CA ASN A 89 9.77 23.70 -12.92
C ASN A 89 11.27 24.02 -12.77
N GLN A 90 11.62 25.31 -12.66
CA GLN A 90 12.99 25.78 -12.39
C GLN A 90 13.43 25.42 -10.97
#